data_AF-A0A535SZ15-F1
#
_entry.id   AF-A0A535SZ15-F1
#
_cell.length_a   1.000
_cell.length_b   1.000
_cell.length_c   1.000
_cell.angle_alpha   90.00
_cell.angle_beta   90.00
_cell.angle_gamma   90.00
#
_symmetry.space_group_name_H-M   'P 1'
#
loop_
_entity.id
_entity.type
_entity.pdbx_description
1 polymer ?
#
loop_
_entity_poly.entity_id
_entity_poly.type
_entity_poly.pdbx_seq_one_letter_code
_entity_poly.pdbx_strand_id
1 'polypeptide(L)'
;MKPATEEVLRLRRLWNAHIHSPSPVGGGDPREQEVALYASWIGSVVEVALRGGYLDRNLATMVETRRNEGNERVFRAAGELGEPVRSYVARLIAIEDLLAQLPVK
;
A
#
# COMPACT_ATOMS: atom_id res chain seq x y z
N MET A 1 5.68 -19.29 18.23
CA MET A 1 5.15 -18.34 17.22
C MET A 1 3.76 -17.95 17.67
N LYS A 2 3.46 -16.66 17.90
CA LYS A 2 2.06 -16.25 18.10
C LYS A 2 1.30 -16.49 16.79
N PRO A 3 0.04 -16.96 16.82
CA PRO A 3 -0.74 -17.07 15.59
C PRO A 3 -0.83 -15.69 14.92
N ALA A 4 -0.70 -15.66 13.59
CA ALA A 4 -0.89 -14.44 12.83
C ALA A 4 -2.33 -13.94 13.05
N THR A 5 -2.49 -12.65 13.31
CA THR A 5 -3.83 -12.07 13.46
C THR A 5 -4.56 -12.12 12.11
N GLU A 6 -5.89 -12.01 12.14
CA GLU A 6 -6.71 -12.07 10.93
C GLU A 6 -6.31 -10.98 9.92
N GLU A 7 -5.92 -9.81 10.41
CA GLU A 7 -5.45 -8.66 9.64
C GLU A 7 -4.15 -8.99 8.89
N VAL A 8 -3.18 -9.66 9.54
CA VAL A 8 -1.93 -10.08 8.89
C VAL A 8 -2.19 -11.11 7.79
N LEU A 9 -3.12 -12.04 8.01
CA LEU A 9 -3.52 -13.01 6.98
C LEU A 9 -4.22 -12.33 5.81
N ARG A 10 -5.10 -11.35 6.08
CA ARG A 10 -5.80 -10.57 5.06
C ARG A 10 -4.82 -9.72 4.25
N LEU A 11 -3.88 -9.05 4.92
CA LEU A 11 -2.80 -8.29 4.28
C LEU A 11 -1.97 -9.18 3.37
N ARG A 12 -1.57 -10.38 3.84
CA ARG A 12 -0.80 -11.33 3.03
C ARG A 12 -1.54 -11.76 1.77
N ARG A 13 -2.83 -12.09 1.88
CA ARG A 13 -3.64 -12.48 0.71
C ARG A 13 -3.76 -11.34 -0.29
N LEU A 14 -4.06 -10.12 0.19
CA LEU A 14 -4.23 -8.95 -0.66
C LEU A 14 -2.90 -8.56 -1.34
N TRP A 15 -1.80 -8.55 -0.59
CA TRP A 15 -0.47 -8.28 -1.10
C TRP A 15 -0.04 -9.31 -2.16
N ASN A 16 -0.23 -10.60 -1.89
CA ASN A 16 0.08 -11.65 -2.85
C ASN A 16 -0.73 -11.47 -4.15
N ALA A 17 -2.02 -11.14 -4.07
CA ALA A 17 -2.81 -10.85 -5.27
C ALA A 17 -2.31 -9.60 -6.01
N HIS A 18 -1.90 -8.57 -5.27
CA HIS A 18 -1.38 -7.32 -5.83
C HIS A 18 -0.07 -7.53 -6.62
N ILE A 19 0.94 -8.18 -6.02
CA ILE A 19 2.26 -8.35 -6.64
C ILE A 19 2.28 -9.30 -7.85
N HIS A 20 1.31 -10.22 -7.94
CA HIS A 20 1.16 -11.10 -9.11
C HIS A 20 0.30 -10.49 -10.22
N SER A 21 -0.24 -9.28 -10.02
CA SER A 21 -0.90 -8.52 -11.07
C SER A 21 0.15 -7.68 -11.81
N PRO A 22 0.10 -7.58 -13.16
CA PRO A 22 0.97 -6.68 -13.91
C PRO A 22 0.83 -5.25 -13.40
N SER A 23 1.95 -4.56 -13.17
CA SER A 23 1.93 -3.12 -12.87
C SER A 23 1.41 -2.38 -14.11
N PRO A 24 0.37 -1.55 -13.98
CA PRO A 24 -0.11 -0.73 -15.08
C PRO A 24 0.66 0.59 -15.24
N VAL A 25 1.67 0.81 -14.38
CA VAL A 25 2.52 2.01 -14.38
C VAL A 25 3.96 1.63 -14.68
N GLY A 26 4.63 2.44 -15.51
CA GLY A 26 6.02 2.19 -15.91
C GLY A 26 6.54 3.08 -17.04
N GLY A 27 5.74 4.05 -17.50
CA GLY A 27 6.09 5.02 -18.53
C GLY A 27 6.69 6.31 -17.99
N GLY A 28 6.93 7.26 -18.91
CA GLY A 28 7.47 8.59 -18.60
C GLY A 28 6.45 9.61 -18.11
N ASP A 29 5.16 9.24 -17.99
CA ASP A 29 4.12 10.14 -17.50
C ASP A 29 4.37 10.46 -16.01
N PRO A 30 4.48 11.74 -15.61
CA PRO A 30 4.66 12.12 -14.21
C PRO A 30 3.59 11.54 -13.27
N ARG A 31 2.37 11.33 -13.75
CA ARG A 31 1.27 10.77 -12.95
C ARG A 31 1.47 9.27 -12.70
N GLU A 32 2.01 8.55 -13.68
CA GLU A 32 2.42 7.16 -13.47
C GLU A 32 3.56 7.07 -12.45
N GLN A 33 4.49 8.03 -12.47
CA GLN A 33 5.58 8.10 -11.50
C GLN A 33 5.06 8.33 -10.07
N GLU A 34 4.08 9.21 -9.87
CA GLU A 34 3.43 9.42 -8.56
C GLU A 34 2.80 8.11 -8.03
N VAL A 35 2.12 7.36 -8.89
CA VAL A 35 1.53 6.06 -8.53
C VAL A 35 2.63 5.01 -8.25
N ALA A 36 3.70 4.99 -9.04
CA ALA A 36 4.83 4.06 -8.85
C ALA A 36 5.58 4.33 -7.53
N LEU A 37 5.78 5.61 -7.19
CA LEU A 37 6.38 6.02 -5.91
C LEU A 37 5.52 5.55 -4.73
N TYR A 38 4.20 5.76 -4.84
CA TYR A 38 3.27 5.29 -3.82
C TYR A 38 3.28 3.76 -3.67
N ALA A 39 3.28 3.02 -4.80
CA ALA A 39 3.34 1.57 -4.80
C ALA A 39 4.63 1.04 -4.17
N SER A 40 5.77 1.66 -4.50
CA SER A 40 7.08 1.30 -3.94
C SER A 40 7.13 1.52 -2.42
N TRP A 41 6.63 2.67 -1.95
CA TRP A 41 6.53 2.95 -0.52
C TRP A 41 5.65 1.93 0.19
N ILE A 42 4.43 1.67 -0.29
CA ILE A 42 3.54 0.65 0.28
C ILE A 42 4.25 -0.71 0.34
N GLY A 43 4.89 -1.14 -0.74
CA GLY A 43 5.60 -2.42 -0.78
C GLY A 43 6.65 -2.55 0.32
N SER A 44 7.44 -1.51 0.55
CA SER A 44 8.46 -1.52 1.61
C SER A 44 7.86 -1.70 3.01
N VAL A 45 6.72 -1.05 3.30
CA VAL A 45 6.03 -1.18 4.60
C VAL A 45 5.43 -2.57 4.76
N VAL A 46 4.78 -3.10 3.70
CA VAL A 46 4.16 -4.43 3.72
C VAL A 46 5.19 -5.54 3.94
N GLU A 47 6.36 -5.46 3.31
CA GLU A 47 7.42 -6.47 3.50
C GLU A 47 7.86 -6.58 4.96
N VAL A 48 8.05 -5.44 5.64
CA VAL A 48 8.40 -5.43 7.07
C VAL A 48 7.24 -5.93 7.91
N ALA A 49 6.03 -5.43 7.66
CA ALA A 49 4.82 -5.81 8.37
C ALA A 49 4.52 -7.31 8.28
N LEU A 50 4.67 -7.93 7.11
CA LEU A 50 4.44 -9.36 6.89
C LEU A 50 5.53 -10.25 7.51
N ARG A 51 6.73 -9.72 7.73
CA ARG A 51 7.83 -10.44 8.41
C ARG A 51 7.60 -10.48 9.92
N GLY A 52 7.17 -9.36 10.51
CA GLY A 52 6.95 -9.24 11.96
C GLY A 52 5.55 -9.62 12.44
N GLY A 53 4.53 -9.42 11.60
CA GLY A 53 3.12 -9.45 11.98
C GLY A 53 2.68 -8.23 12.80
N TYR A 54 3.44 -7.13 12.77
CA TYR A 54 3.22 -5.87 13.47
C TYR A 54 3.93 -4.73 12.73
N LEU A 55 3.58 -3.49 13.05
CA LEU A 55 4.36 -2.31 12.67
C LEU A 55 5.26 -1.89 13.83
N ASP A 56 6.51 -1.54 13.55
CA ASP A 56 7.29 -0.77 14.52
C ASP A 56 6.76 0.66 14.61
N ARG A 57 7.13 1.37 15.67
CA ARG A 57 6.67 2.75 15.90
C ARG A 57 7.01 3.71 14.76
N ASN A 58 8.13 3.54 14.09
CA ASN A 58 8.53 4.43 13.00
C ASN A 58 7.65 4.19 11.78
N LEU A 59 7.42 2.93 11.41
CA LEU A 59 6.53 2.57 10.31
C LEU A 59 5.09 2.98 10.59
N ALA A 60 4.61 2.80 11.83
CA ALA A 60 3.29 3.27 12.24
C ALA A 60 3.15 4.79 12.05
N THR A 61 4.13 5.58 12.49
CA THR A 61 4.15 7.04 12.27
C THR A 61 4.21 7.40 10.80
N MET A 62 4.95 6.66 9.98
CA MET A 62 5.01 6.91 8.53
C MET A 62 3.66 6.66 7.86
N VAL A 63 2.98 5.55 8.19
CA VAL A 63 1.63 5.25 7.69
C VAL A 63 0.65 6.32 8.15
N GLU A 64 0.66 6.70 9.42
CA GLU A 64 -0.22 7.74 9.95
C GLU A 64 0.01 9.10 9.28
N THR A 65 1.27 9.51 9.14
CA THR A 65 1.64 10.75 8.43
C THR A 65 1.11 10.73 7.01
N ARG A 66 1.29 9.62 6.28
CA ARG A 66 0.83 9.52 4.89
C ARG A 66 -0.69 9.64 4.77
N ARG A 67 -1.43 9.02 5.68
CA ARG A 67 -2.89 9.14 5.74
C ARG A 67 -3.33 10.57 6.00
N ASN A 68 -2.63 11.28 6.89
CA ASN A 68 -2.92 12.66 7.26
C ASN A 68 -2.58 13.65 6.13
N GLU A 69 -1.55 13.38 5.33
CA GLU A 69 -1.23 14.17 4.12
C GLU A 69 -2.34 14.08 3.05
N GLY A 70 -3.16 13.02 3.10
CA GLY A 70 -4.19 12.75 2.13
C GLY A 70 -3.58 12.30 0.81
N ASN A 71 -3.91 11.10 0.35
CA ASN A 71 -3.42 10.55 -0.93
C ASN A 71 -3.95 11.31 -2.17
N GLU A 72 -4.26 12.61 -2.08
CA GLU A 72 -4.93 13.44 -3.10
C GLU A 72 -4.22 13.39 -4.45
N ARG A 73 -2.89 13.48 -4.47
CA ARG A 73 -2.11 13.40 -5.71
C ARG A 73 -2.28 12.04 -6.39
N VAL A 74 -2.24 10.97 -5.61
CA VAL A 74 -2.39 9.59 -6.10
C VAL A 74 -3.84 9.35 -6.56
N PHE A 75 -4.83 9.85 -5.83
CA PHE A 75 -6.24 9.79 -6.21
C PHE A 75 -6.52 10.57 -7.51
N ARG A 76 -5.96 11.77 -7.65
CA ARG A 76 -6.05 12.56 -8.88
C ARG A 76 -5.41 11.83 -10.05
N ALA A 77 -4.17 11.34 -9.88
CA ALA A 77 -3.47 10.55 -10.90
C ALA A 77 -4.29 9.33 -11.34
N ALA A 78 -4.84 8.58 -10.38
CA ALA A 78 -5.73 7.44 -10.65
C ALA A 78 -7.02 7.82 -11.39
N GLY A 79 -7.60 8.96 -11.03
CA GLY A 79 -8.80 9.50 -11.70
C GLY A 79 -8.53 9.81 -13.16
N GLU A 80 -7.44 10.54 -13.42
CA GLU A 80 -7.03 11.01 -14.75
C GLU A 80 -6.50 9.90 -15.67
N LEU A 81 -5.71 8.96 -15.13
CA LEU A 81 -5.17 7.84 -15.91
C LEU A 81 -6.23 6.75 -16.19
N GLY A 82 -7.32 6.71 -15.42
CA GLY A 82 -8.42 5.77 -15.64
C GLY A 82 -8.05 4.31 -15.33
N GLU A 83 -8.78 3.37 -15.92
CA GLU A 83 -8.46 1.94 -15.80
C GLU A 83 -7.32 1.55 -16.74
N PRO A 84 -6.40 0.64 -16.33
CA PRO A 84 -6.43 -0.15 -15.09
C PRO A 84 -5.75 0.49 -13.87
N VAL A 85 -5.22 1.71 -14.00
CA VAL A 85 -4.46 2.40 -12.93
C VAL A 85 -5.34 2.68 -11.71
N ARG A 86 -6.60 3.06 -11.92
CA ARG A 86 -7.55 3.33 -10.84
C ARG A 86 -7.79 2.11 -9.94
N SER A 87 -8.06 0.95 -10.54
CA SER A 87 -8.18 -0.31 -9.79
C SER A 87 -6.88 -0.68 -9.06
N TYR A 88 -5.73 -0.39 -9.66
CA TYR A 88 -4.42 -0.64 -9.05
C TYR A 88 -4.20 0.23 -7.80
N VAL A 89 -4.47 1.53 -7.88
CA VAL A 89 -4.38 2.46 -6.75
C VAL A 89 -5.37 2.12 -5.65
N ALA A 90 -6.61 1.75 -5.99
CA ALA A 90 -7.61 1.32 -5.01
C ALA A 90 -7.13 0.12 -4.18
N ARG A 91 -6.44 -0.85 -4.79
CA ARG A 91 -5.83 -1.98 -4.07
C ARG A 91 -4.72 -1.53 -3.12
N LEU A 92 -3.87 -0.59 -3.53
CA LEU A 92 -2.80 -0.05 -2.68
C LEU A 92 -3.35 0.68 -1.45
N ILE A 93 -4.43 1.46 -1.60
CA ILE A 93 -5.09 2.12 -0.47
C ILE A 93 -5.71 1.10 0.49
N ALA A 94 -6.37 0.06 -0.04
CA ALA A 94 -6.90 -1.01 0.81
C ALA A 94 -5.79 -1.75 1.59
N ILE A 95 -4.58 -1.86 1.02
CA ILE A 95 -3.40 -2.37 1.71
C ILE A 95 -2.96 -1.42 2.83
N GLU A 96 -2.88 -0.11 2.55
CA GLU A 96 -2.57 0.93 3.54
C GLU A 96 -3.55 0.90 4.72
N ASP A 97 -4.85 0.79 4.44
CA ASP A 97 -5.89 0.68 5.48
C ASP A 97 -5.67 -0.54 6.39
N LEU A 98 -5.23 -1.67 5.84
CA LEU A 98 -4.90 -2.86 6.62
C LEU A 98 -3.62 -2.68 7.43
N LEU A 99 -2.61 -2.02 6.88
CA LEU A 99 -1.38 -1.69 7.61
C LEU A 99 -1.68 -0.85 8.84
N ALA A 100 -2.55 0.15 8.72
CA ALA A 100 -2.96 1.02 9.83
C ALA A 100 -3.72 0.28 10.96
N GLN A 101 -4.21 -0.94 10.70
CA GLN A 101 -4.92 -1.78 11.68
C GLN A 101 -4.00 -2.79 12.39
N LEU A 102 -2.75 -2.92 11.95
CA LEU A 102 -1.82 -3.86 12.57
C LEU A 102 -1.41 -3.39 13.97
N PRO A 103 -1.11 -4.34 14.88
CA PRO A 103 -0.57 -3.99 16.19
C PRO A 103 0.76 -3.26 16.05
N VAL A 104 1.00 -2.27 16.91
CA VAL A 104 2.27 -1.53 16.98
C VAL A 104 3.14 -2.12 18.10
N LYS A 105 4.44 -2.31 17.83
CA LYS A 105 5.40 -2.84 18.80
C LYS A 105 6.65 -1.97 18.94
#